data_AF-A0A7I9WXR5-F1
#
_entry.id   AF-A0A7I9WXR5-F1
#
_cell.length_a   1.000
_cell.length_b   1.000
_cell.length_c   1.000
_cell.angle_alpha   90.00
_cell.angle_beta   90.00
_cell.angle_gamma   90.00
#
_symmetry.space_group_name_H-M   'P 1'
#
loop_
_entity.id
_entity.type
_entity.pdbx_description
1 polymer ?
#
loop_
_entity_poly.entity_id
_entity_poly.type
_entity_poly.pdbx_seq_one_letter_code
_entity_poly.pdbx_strand_id
1 'polypeptide(L)'
;MHLIDIAGLPFKLGAALRHKRAFHPNGVTAVGRIERTAPATTGLPVASGEVIGRLSKGVGLPGGLADFAGLAWRMVPQSPGATPWDVLMVSAGSSALGRVVLRPATAWPHADFSTLMPLSYAGQNWWLQANVIGDVGSPALALQPISEQLRNGRPIRIEIRQATFGQAPTSLAILTFTHLLPEGEQETLAFDPTRNSAPGVTLSPGWLTALRRGAYRGSRQGRRDD
;
A
#
# COMPACT_ATOMS: atom_id res chain seq x y z
N MET A 1 -27.12 2.15 -22.54
CA MET A 1 -26.36 1.40 -21.51
C MET A 1 -25.03 2.10 -21.32
N HIS A 2 -24.81 2.73 -20.17
CA HIS A 2 -23.69 3.64 -19.96
C HIS A 2 -22.38 2.88 -19.64
N LEU A 3 -21.26 3.33 -20.23
CA LEU A 3 -19.87 2.91 -19.95
C LEU A 3 -19.48 2.89 -18.45
N ILE A 4 -20.32 3.43 -17.58
CA ILE A 4 -20.12 3.64 -16.13
C ILE A 4 -20.21 2.33 -15.34
N ASP A 5 -20.97 1.33 -15.81
CA ASP A 5 -21.15 0.08 -15.06
C ASP A 5 -19.93 -0.86 -15.11
N ILE A 6 -19.10 -0.76 -16.15
CA ILE A 6 -17.93 -1.64 -16.34
C ILE A 6 -16.77 -1.22 -15.44
N ALA A 7 -16.62 0.08 -15.16
CA ALA A 7 -15.58 0.61 -14.27
C ALA A 7 -15.83 0.29 -12.78
N GLY A 8 -17.08 -0.02 -12.41
CA GLY A 8 -17.47 -0.32 -11.03
C GLY A 8 -17.37 -1.81 -10.66
N LEU A 9 -17.30 -2.72 -11.63
CA LEU A 9 -17.23 -4.16 -11.40
C LEU A 9 -16.01 -4.62 -10.57
N PRO A 10 -14.76 -4.20 -10.86
CA PRO A 10 -13.62 -4.56 -10.03
C PRO A 10 -13.73 -3.97 -8.60
N PHE A 11 -14.40 -2.83 -8.44
CA PHE A 11 -14.65 -2.23 -7.14
C PHE A 11 -15.74 -2.95 -6.34
N LYS A 12 -16.80 -3.42 -6.98
CA LYS A 12 -17.87 -4.22 -6.35
C LYS A 12 -17.38 -5.62 -6.00
N LEU A 13 -16.58 -6.28 -6.85
CA LEU A 13 -15.88 -7.51 -6.47
C LEU A 13 -14.95 -7.25 -5.29
N GLY A 14 -14.14 -6.19 -5.34
CA GLY A 14 -13.27 -5.80 -4.23
C GLY A 14 -14.00 -5.36 -2.96
N ALA A 15 -15.23 -4.83 -3.05
CA ALA A 15 -16.03 -4.41 -1.89
C ALA A 15 -16.80 -5.58 -1.27
N ALA A 16 -17.38 -6.46 -2.08
CA ALA A 16 -18.00 -7.71 -1.62
C ALA A 16 -16.97 -8.66 -0.98
N LEU A 17 -15.74 -8.69 -1.51
CA LEU A 17 -14.59 -9.38 -0.89
C LEU A 17 -14.08 -8.69 0.39
N ARG A 18 -14.39 -7.39 0.61
CA ARG A 18 -14.02 -6.61 1.81
C ARG A 18 -15.08 -6.65 2.93
N HIS A 19 -16.27 -7.18 2.67
CA HIS A 19 -17.36 -7.24 3.66
C HIS A 19 -17.29 -8.46 4.60
N LYS A 20 -16.38 -9.41 4.36
CA LYS A 20 -16.06 -10.45 5.35
C LYS A 20 -14.91 -9.97 6.22
N ARG A 21 -15.18 -9.88 7.52
CA ARG A 21 -14.32 -9.42 8.64
C ARG A 21 -13.02 -10.22 8.85
N ALA A 22 -12.48 -10.88 7.84
CA ALA A 22 -11.33 -11.76 8.00
C ALA A 22 -10.62 -12.02 6.66
N PHE A 23 -9.89 -11.06 6.09
CA PHE A 23 -8.71 -11.28 5.23
C PHE A 23 -7.93 -9.96 5.24
N HIS A 24 -6.72 -9.88 5.80
CA HIS A 24 -5.57 -10.77 5.63
C HIS A 24 -4.98 -11.26 6.97
N PRO A 25 -5.26 -12.48 7.46
CA PRO A 25 -4.41 -13.06 8.52
C PRO A 25 -2.96 -13.23 8.02
N ASN A 26 -2.79 -13.44 6.72
CA ASN A 26 -1.49 -13.69 6.10
C ASN A 26 -0.86 -12.36 5.65
N GLY A 27 -0.05 -11.77 6.53
CA GLY A 27 0.84 -10.67 6.20
C GLY A 27 1.97 -10.52 7.20
N VAL A 28 3.00 -9.79 6.81
CA VAL A 28 4.12 -9.45 7.67
C VAL A 28 4.03 -7.97 7.97
N THR A 29 3.76 -7.63 9.22
CA THR A 29 3.77 -6.25 9.72
C THR A 29 5.13 -5.96 10.30
N ALA A 30 5.71 -4.82 9.92
CA ALA A 30 7.08 -4.47 10.25
C ALA A 30 7.21 -2.98 10.57
N VAL A 31 8.15 -2.67 11.46
CA VAL A 31 8.65 -1.33 11.70
C VAL A 31 9.82 -1.07 10.76
N GLY A 32 9.97 0.18 10.34
CA GLY A 32 11.02 0.58 9.45
C GLY A 32 11.18 2.09 9.36
N ARG A 33 11.82 2.52 8.29
CA ARG A 33 12.01 3.93 7.95
C ARG A 33 11.81 4.16 6.47
N ILE A 34 11.30 5.34 6.12
CA ILE A 34 11.31 5.85 4.76
C ILE A 34 12.30 7.00 4.67
N GLU A 35 13.12 7.00 3.63
CA GLU A 35 14.14 8.02 3.38
C GLU A 35 13.88 8.64 2.01
N ARG A 36 13.53 9.92 2.00
CA ARG A 36 13.32 10.67 0.76
C ARG A 36 14.66 10.84 0.03
N THR A 37 14.68 10.44 -1.24
CA THR A 37 15.84 10.58 -2.14
C THR A 37 15.66 11.71 -3.15
N ALA A 38 14.42 12.05 -3.51
CA ALA A 38 14.12 13.19 -4.37
C ALA A 38 14.30 14.53 -3.63
N PRO A 39 14.60 15.64 -4.34
CA PRO A 39 14.60 16.98 -3.75
C PRO A 39 13.30 17.28 -3.01
N ALA A 40 13.35 18.01 -1.89
CA ALA A 40 12.18 18.26 -1.03
C ALA A 40 10.99 18.90 -1.77
N THR A 41 11.25 19.65 -2.84
CA THR A 41 10.25 20.37 -3.65
C THR A 41 9.65 19.54 -4.78
N THR A 42 10.06 18.28 -4.97
CA THR A 42 9.70 17.48 -6.15
C THR A 42 8.59 16.45 -5.86
N GLY A 43 7.39 16.70 -6.40
CA GLY A 43 6.29 15.73 -6.39
C GLY A 43 5.67 15.53 -5.00
N LEU A 44 5.30 14.30 -4.66
CA LEU A 44 4.54 13.99 -3.46
C LEU A 44 5.31 14.32 -2.17
N PRO A 45 4.61 14.77 -1.10
CA PRO A 45 5.22 15.28 0.14
C PRO A 45 5.64 14.16 1.10
N VAL A 46 6.30 13.12 0.58
CA VAL A 46 6.87 12.06 1.42
C VAL A 46 8.05 12.63 2.20
N ALA A 47 7.92 12.66 3.52
CA ALA A 47 8.97 13.07 4.46
C ALA A 47 9.73 11.84 4.97
N SER A 48 11.02 12.01 5.25
CA SER A 48 11.84 10.96 5.86
C SER A 48 11.44 10.75 7.32
N GLY A 49 11.32 9.50 7.76
CA GLY A 49 10.90 9.21 9.12
C GLY A 49 10.61 7.74 9.38
N GLU A 50 10.10 7.48 10.57
CA GLU A 50 9.66 6.14 10.97
C GLU A 50 8.36 5.77 10.28
N VAL A 51 8.25 4.49 9.96
CA VAL A 51 7.06 3.92 9.35
C VAL A 51 6.70 2.59 10.00
N ILE A 52 5.41 2.32 10.04
CA ILE A 52 4.89 0.97 10.27
C ILE A 52 4.31 0.52 8.94
N GLY A 53 4.74 -0.62 8.43
CA GLY A 53 4.27 -1.14 7.16
C GLY A 53 3.93 -2.62 7.18
N ARG A 54 3.38 -3.07 6.06
CA ARG A 54 2.81 -4.39 5.93
C ARG A 54 2.93 -4.91 4.51
N LEU A 55 3.48 -6.12 4.39
CA LEU A 55 3.47 -6.92 3.16
C LEU A 55 2.40 -8.01 3.30
N SER A 56 1.59 -8.26 2.27
CA SER A 56 0.49 -9.22 2.38
C SER A 56 0.06 -9.84 1.06
N LYS A 57 -0.77 -10.89 1.14
CA LYS A 57 -1.40 -11.55 -0.01
C LYS A 57 -2.88 -11.17 -0.14
N GLY A 58 -3.27 -10.68 -1.31
CA GLY A 58 -4.58 -10.09 -1.62
C GLY A 58 -5.75 -11.04 -1.38
N VAL A 59 -5.75 -12.18 -2.10
CA VAL A 59 -6.73 -13.26 -1.97
C VAL A 59 -6.40 -14.13 -0.76
N GLY A 60 -5.12 -14.30 -0.44
CA GLY A 60 -4.64 -15.12 0.68
C GLY A 60 -4.32 -16.55 0.27
N LEU A 61 -3.94 -16.79 -0.99
CA LEU A 61 -3.58 -18.12 -1.47
C LEU A 61 -2.37 -18.69 -0.69
N PRO A 62 -2.38 -19.99 -0.35
CA PRO A 62 -1.40 -20.57 0.54
C PRO A 62 0.02 -20.57 -0.06
N GLY A 63 1.02 -20.60 0.83
CA GLY A 63 2.43 -20.73 0.45
C GLY A 63 2.89 -19.69 -0.57
N GLY A 64 3.70 -20.12 -1.52
CA GLY A 64 4.30 -19.29 -2.57
C GLY A 64 3.42 -19.05 -3.81
N LEU A 65 2.15 -19.47 -3.81
CA LEU A 65 1.27 -19.34 -4.98
C LEU A 65 1.08 -17.87 -5.40
N ALA A 66 0.91 -17.65 -6.71
CA ALA A 66 0.68 -16.32 -7.25
C ALA A 66 -0.56 -15.67 -6.64
N ASP A 67 -0.48 -14.40 -6.28
CA ASP A 67 -1.56 -13.63 -5.67
C ASP A 67 -1.38 -12.13 -5.99
N PHE A 68 -2.32 -11.28 -5.60
CA PHE A 68 -2.11 -9.84 -5.60
C PHE A 68 -1.26 -9.46 -4.38
N ALA A 69 0.01 -9.11 -4.61
CA ALA A 69 0.88 -8.68 -3.54
C ALA A 69 0.42 -7.31 -3.02
N GLY A 70 0.21 -7.18 -1.72
CA GLY A 70 -0.12 -5.93 -1.05
C GLY A 70 1.09 -5.34 -0.34
N LEU A 71 1.22 -4.01 -0.43
CA LEU A 71 2.17 -3.22 0.34
C LEU A 71 1.40 -2.05 0.97
N ALA A 72 1.48 -1.87 2.27
CA ALA A 72 0.96 -0.70 2.96
C ALA A 72 2.02 -0.13 3.91
N TRP A 73 2.03 1.17 4.11
CA TRP A 73 2.77 1.79 5.21
C TRP A 73 2.07 3.05 5.72
N ARG A 74 2.35 3.36 6.98
CA ARG A 74 1.97 4.56 7.69
C ARG A 74 3.22 5.34 8.01
N MET A 75 3.31 6.57 7.53
CA MET A 75 4.28 7.55 8.04
C MET A 75 3.82 8.01 9.42
N VAL A 76 4.68 7.81 10.43
CA VAL A 76 4.40 8.21 11.81
C VAL A 76 4.55 9.74 11.91
N PRO A 77 3.57 10.46 12.49
CA PRO A 77 3.68 11.90 12.72
C PRO A 77 4.94 12.25 13.53
N GLN A 78 5.75 13.18 13.02
CA GLN A 78 6.98 13.62 13.70
C GLN A 78 6.75 14.78 14.69
N SER A 79 5.59 15.41 14.65
CA SER A 79 5.23 16.54 15.49
C SER A 79 3.85 16.35 16.11
N PRO A 80 3.62 16.83 17.35
CA PRO A 80 2.29 16.86 17.95
C PRO A 80 1.28 17.56 17.03
N GLY A 81 0.12 16.93 16.82
CA GLY A 81 -0.95 17.46 15.97
C GLY A 81 -0.82 17.18 14.46
N ALA A 82 0.30 16.61 14.00
CA ALA A 82 0.41 16.15 12.62
C ALA A 82 -0.40 14.85 12.40
N THR A 83 -1.00 14.72 11.21
CA THR A 83 -1.77 13.53 10.85
C THR A 83 -0.86 12.45 10.26
N PRO A 84 -1.10 11.16 10.58
CA PRO A 84 -0.40 10.08 9.89
C PRO A 84 -0.78 10.09 8.41
N TRP A 85 0.10 9.56 7.56
CA TRP A 85 -0.21 9.32 6.15
C TRP A 85 -0.08 7.84 5.84
N ASP A 86 -1.21 7.22 5.51
CA ASP A 86 -1.29 5.84 5.06
C ASP A 86 -1.24 5.77 3.55
N VAL A 87 -0.37 4.91 3.03
CA VAL A 87 -0.29 4.56 1.63
C VAL A 87 -0.59 3.08 1.47
N LEU A 88 -1.51 2.76 0.57
CA LEU A 88 -1.89 1.39 0.22
C LEU A 88 -1.58 1.16 -1.25
N MET A 89 -0.89 0.06 -1.51
CA MET A 89 -0.48 -0.36 -2.84
C MET A 89 -0.78 -1.84 -3.04
N VAL A 90 -0.94 -2.21 -4.30
CA VAL A 90 -1.18 -3.59 -4.72
C VAL A 90 -0.44 -3.85 -6.03
N SER A 91 -0.07 -5.11 -6.28
CA SER A 91 0.62 -5.49 -7.49
C SER A 91 -0.19 -5.16 -8.75
N ALA A 92 0.45 -4.46 -9.68
CA ALA A 92 -0.12 -3.88 -10.87
C ALA A 92 0.88 -3.91 -12.04
N GLY A 93 0.48 -3.48 -13.23
CA GLY A 93 1.44 -3.27 -14.32
C GLY A 93 2.40 -2.10 -14.04
N SER A 94 3.59 -2.13 -14.62
CA SER A 94 4.62 -1.10 -14.43
C SER A 94 4.51 0.12 -15.37
N SER A 95 3.82 -0.04 -16.51
CA SER A 95 3.69 1.00 -17.54
C SER A 95 2.72 2.12 -17.15
N ALA A 96 2.73 3.22 -17.91
CA ALA A 96 1.89 4.38 -17.63
C ALA A 96 0.38 4.06 -17.59
N LEU A 97 -0.07 3.12 -18.42
CA LEU A 97 -1.43 2.60 -18.38
C LEU A 97 -1.55 1.33 -17.52
N GLY A 98 -0.49 0.52 -17.43
CA GLY A 98 -0.47 -0.71 -16.66
C GLY A 98 -0.60 -0.49 -15.15
N ARG A 99 -0.15 0.66 -14.62
CA ARG A 99 -0.19 0.99 -13.19
C ARG A 99 -1.59 1.14 -12.60
N VAL A 100 -2.64 1.10 -13.41
CA VAL A 100 -4.03 1.07 -12.93
C VAL A 100 -4.69 -0.31 -13.08
N VAL A 101 -3.95 -1.29 -13.61
CA VAL A 101 -4.44 -2.66 -13.87
C VAL A 101 -3.79 -3.62 -12.89
N LEU A 102 -4.61 -4.33 -12.11
CA LEU A 102 -4.16 -5.37 -11.20
C LEU A 102 -3.39 -6.46 -11.94
N ARG A 103 -2.28 -6.91 -11.35
CA ARG A 103 -1.46 -8.00 -11.90
C ARG A 103 -1.07 -8.96 -10.78
N PRO A 104 -1.37 -10.27 -10.89
CA PRO A 104 -0.86 -11.25 -9.95
C PRO A 104 0.67 -11.24 -9.95
N ALA A 105 1.26 -11.26 -8.76
CA ALA A 105 2.68 -11.42 -8.54
C ALA A 105 2.98 -12.89 -8.21
N THR A 106 4.08 -13.40 -8.74
CA THR A 106 4.59 -14.75 -8.44
C THR A 106 5.73 -14.73 -7.42
N ALA A 107 6.38 -13.58 -7.21
CA ALA A 107 7.45 -13.36 -6.25
C ALA A 107 7.55 -11.88 -5.86
N TRP A 108 8.10 -11.59 -4.67
CA TRP A 108 8.23 -10.21 -4.17
C TRP A 108 9.16 -9.31 -4.99
N PRO A 109 10.37 -9.76 -5.42
CA PRO A 109 11.26 -8.92 -6.21
C PRO A 109 10.72 -8.57 -7.61
N HIS A 110 9.81 -9.40 -8.14
CA HIS A 110 9.22 -9.21 -9.47
C HIS A 110 7.87 -8.47 -9.43
N ALA A 111 7.39 -8.09 -8.25
CA ALA A 111 6.13 -7.39 -8.11
C ALA A 111 6.33 -5.87 -8.32
N ASP A 112 5.65 -5.31 -9.32
CA ASP A 112 5.43 -3.88 -9.41
C ASP A 112 4.18 -3.52 -8.62
N PHE A 113 4.32 -2.66 -7.62
CA PHE A 113 3.20 -2.16 -6.84
C PHE A 113 2.71 -0.83 -7.37
N SER A 114 1.42 -0.57 -7.24
CA SER A 114 0.81 0.72 -7.54
C SER A 114 -0.27 1.07 -6.53
N THR A 115 -0.44 2.37 -6.30
CA THR A 115 -1.61 2.93 -5.60
C THR A 115 -2.93 2.71 -6.36
N LEU A 116 -2.85 2.33 -7.65
CA LEU A 116 -3.91 2.22 -8.65
C LEU A 116 -4.65 3.53 -8.94
N MET A 117 -5.03 4.24 -7.89
CA MET A 117 -5.65 5.54 -7.94
C MET A 117 -4.61 6.65 -7.85
N PRO A 118 -4.78 7.74 -8.60
CA PRO A 118 -3.96 8.92 -8.42
C PRO A 118 -4.19 9.59 -7.06
N LEU A 119 -3.12 10.17 -6.56
CA LEU A 119 -3.05 11.11 -5.45
C LEU A 119 -2.97 12.51 -6.04
N SER A 120 -3.99 13.33 -5.81
CA SER A 120 -3.93 14.74 -6.17
C SER A 120 -3.09 15.51 -5.14
N TYR A 121 -2.11 16.26 -5.63
CA TYR A 121 -1.24 17.10 -4.82
C TYR A 121 -0.66 18.22 -5.69
N ALA A 122 -0.66 19.46 -5.17
CA ALA A 122 -0.14 20.65 -5.85
C ALA A 122 -0.65 20.81 -7.30
N GLY A 123 -1.95 20.59 -7.53
CA GLY A 123 -2.60 20.73 -8.84
C GLY A 123 -2.31 19.61 -9.84
N GLN A 124 -1.59 18.55 -9.43
CA GLN A 124 -1.19 17.43 -10.28
C GLN A 124 -1.74 16.11 -9.73
N ASN A 125 -1.89 15.11 -10.62
CA ASN A 125 -2.23 13.74 -10.24
C ASN A 125 -0.98 12.86 -10.28
N TRP A 126 -0.67 12.24 -9.16
CA TRP A 126 0.51 11.41 -8.95
C TRP A 126 0.12 9.96 -8.68
N TRP A 127 0.84 9.03 -9.28
CA TRP A 127 0.83 7.63 -8.87
C TRP A 127 2.11 7.33 -8.12
N LEU A 128 1.98 6.65 -6.99
CA LEU A 128 3.11 5.94 -6.40
C LEU A 128 3.23 4.56 -7.03
N GLN A 129 4.46 4.18 -7.33
CA GLN A 129 4.88 2.84 -7.73
C GLN A 129 5.98 2.35 -6.79
N ALA A 130 6.08 1.04 -6.59
CA ALA A 130 7.12 0.49 -5.73
C ALA A 130 7.62 -0.86 -6.22
N ASN A 131 8.87 -1.18 -5.87
CA ASN A 131 9.52 -2.46 -6.18
C ASN A 131 10.42 -2.85 -5.03
N VAL A 132 10.42 -4.12 -4.66
CA VAL A 132 11.39 -4.61 -3.68
C VAL A 132 12.77 -4.65 -4.35
N ILE A 133 13.78 -4.10 -3.67
CA ILE A 133 15.15 -4.01 -4.17
C ILE A 133 16.07 -4.94 -3.37
N GLY A 134 16.99 -5.58 -4.10
CA GLY A 134 17.91 -6.58 -3.53
C GLY A 134 17.27 -7.95 -3.36
N ASP A 135 17.99 -8.83 -2.68
CA ASP A 135 17.54 -10.19 -2.44
C ASP A 135 16.53 -10.24 -1.29
N VAL A 136 15.43 -10.89 -1.60
CA VAL A 136 14.36 -11.20 -0.67
C VAL A 136 14.32 -12.71 -0.69
N GLY A 137 14.62 -13.36 0.44
CA GLY A 137 14.93 -14.80 0.53
C GLY A 137 13.81 -15.78 0.15
N SER A 138 12.85 -15.37 -0.67
CA SER A 138 11.84 -16.19 -1.30
C SER A 138 11.86 -16.06 -2.82
N PRO A 139 12.08 -17.16 -3.57
CA PRO A 139 11.88 -17.19 -5.02
C PRO A 139 10.39 -17.15 -5.42
N ALA A 140 9.47 -17.14 -4.45
CA ALA A 140 8.03 -17.21 -4.64
C ALA A 140 7.30 -16.11 -3.82
N LEU A 141 5.98 -16.00 -3.95
CA LEU A 141 5.17 -15.04 -3.19
C LEU A 141 4.79 -15.61 -1.81
N ALA A 142 5.81 -15.94 -1.00
CA ALA A 142 5.65 -16.49 0.34
C ALA A 142 6.00 -15.45 1.42
N LEU A 143 5.25 -15.45 2.53
CA LEU A 143 5.42 -14.49 3.64
C LEU A 143 6.37 -14.98 4.74
N GLN A 144 6.54 -16.30 4.88
CA GLN A 144 7.43 -16.87 5.88
C GLN A 144 8.89 -16.40 5.67
N PRO A 145 9.48 -16.44 4.45
CA PRO A 145 10.86 -16.00 4.28
C PRO A 145 11.06 -14.50 4.53
N ILE A 146 10.04 -13.68 4.27
CA ILE A 146 10.01 -12.25 4.63
C ILE A 146 10.16 -12.09 6.15
N SER A 147 9.35 -12.84 6.90
CA SER A 147 9.37 -12.81 8.37
C SER A 147 10.70 -13.29 8.93
N GLU A 148 11.23 -14.38 8.38
CA GLU A 148 12.53 -14.95 8.78
C GLU A 148 13.68 -14.00 8.46
N GLN A 149 13.67 -13.35 7.30
CA GLN A 149 14.66 -12.35 6.94
C GLN A 149 14.71 -11.21 7.96
N LEU A 150 13.54 -10.65 8.33
CA LEU A 150 13.45 -9.59 9.33
C LEU A 150 13.83 -10.06 10.75
N ARG A 151 13.43 -11.28 11.15
CA ARG A 151 13.86 -11.88 12.45
C ARG A 151 15.37 -12.04 12.54
N ASN A 152 16.02 -12.34 11.41
CA ASN A 152 17.47 -12.48 11.31
C ASN A 152 18.20 -11.14 11.13
N GLY A 153 17.52 -10.00 11.36
CA GLY A 153 18.10 -8.67 11.28
C GLY A 153 18.47 -8.21 9.86
N ARG A 154 18.01 -8.92 8.82
CA ARG A 154 18.25 -8.55 7.43
C ARG A 154 17.12 -7.65 6.95
N PRO A 155 17.40 -6.41 6.52
CA PRO A 155 16.35 -5.48 6.13
C PRO A 155 15.69 -5.89 4.80
N ILE A 156 14.46 -5.43 4.61
CA ILE A 156 13.76 -5.47 3.33
C ILE A 156 13.67 -4.04 2.81
N ARG A 157 14.26 -3.81 1.64
CA ARG A 157 14.33 -2.49 1.02
C ARG A 157 13.39 -2.43 -0.17
N ILE A 158 12.68 -1.32 -0.31
CA ILE A 158 11.67 -1.10 -1.35
C ILE A 158 11.92 0.28 -1.93
N GLU A 159 12.14 0.36 -3.24
CA GLU A 159 12.19 1.65 -3.92
C GLU A 159 10.77 2.17 -4.11
N ILE A 160 10.55 3.43 -3.71
CA ILE A 160 9.31 4.17 -3.94
C ILE A 160 9.57 5.16 -5.06
N ARG A 161 8.74 5.08 -6.10
CA ARG A 161 8.79 5.91 -7.30
C ARG A 161 7.48 6.66 -7.46
N GLN A 162 7.51 7.78 -8.19
CA GLN A 162 6.33 8.57 -8.49
C GLN A 162 6.25 8.90 -9.98
N ALA A 163 5.03 9.01 -10.50
CA ALA A 163 4.79 9.44 -11.88
C ALA A 163 3.52 10.28 -11.98
N THR A 164 3.54 11.29 -12.83
CA THR A 164 2.32 11.93 -13.31
C THR A 164 1.76 11.20 -14.54
N PHE A 165 0.60 11.63 -15.01
CA PHE A 165 -0.04 11.05 -16.19
C PHE A 165 0.89 11.10 -17.41
N GLY A 166 1.04 9.97 -18.10
CA GLY A 166 1.88 9.85 -19.30
C GLY A 166 3.40 9.89 -19.06
N GLN A 167 3.87 10.19 -17.85
CA GLN A 167 5.30 10.27 -17.54
C GLN A 167 5.87 8.94 -17.03
N ALA A 168 7.16 8.74 -17.27
CA ALA A 168 7.94 7.66 -16.69
C ALA A 168 8.12 7.87 -15.18
N PRO A 169 8.18 6.79 -14.37
CA PRO A 169 8.38 6.91 -12.93
C PRO A 169 9.78 7.41 -12.59
N THR A 170 9.85 8.34 -11.63
CA THR A 170 11.11 8.85 -11.05
C THR A 170 11.23 8.43 -9.59
N SER A 171 12.45 8.26 -9.10
CA SER A 171 12.70 7.88 -7.70
C SER A 171 12.19 8.97 -6.74
N LEU A 172 11.57 8.56 -5.64
CA LEU A 172 11.03 9.44 -4.61
C LEU A 172 11.67 9.17 -3.24
N ALA A 173 11.72 7.91 -2.84
CA ALA A 173 12.20 7.49 -1.53
C ALA A 173 12.62 6.01 -1.50
N ILE A 174 13.36 5.63 -0.48
CA ILE A 174 13.62 4.22 -0.13
C ILE A 174 12.89 3.90 1.17
N LEU A 175 12.03 2.88 1.13
CA LEU A 175 11.36 2.31 2.30
C LEU A 175 12.15 1.07 2.77
N THR A 176 12.53 1.05 4.03
CA THR A 176 13.30 -0.05 4.62
C THR A 176 12.58 -0.59 5.86
N PHE A 177 12.18 -1.86 5.82
CA PHE A 177 11.70 -2.58 6.99
C PHE A 177 12.85 -3.30 7.68
N THR A 178 12.91 -3.19 9.01
CA THR A 178 14.03 -3.71 9.81
C THR A 178 13.60 -4.74 10.84
N HIS A 179 12.41 -4.60 11.43
CA HIS A 179 11.94 -5.47 12.50
C HIS A 179 10.46 -5.80 12.34
N LEU A 180 10.06 -6.97 12.82
CA LEU A 180 8.64 -7.32 12.93
C LEU A 180 7.96 -6.45 13.98
N LEU A 181 6.74 -6.02 13.71
CA LEU A 181 5.90 -5.38 14.71
C LEU A 181 5.42 -6.46 15.71
N PRO A 182 5.48 -6.23 17.04
CA PRO A 182 4.95 -7.17 18.03
C PRO A 182 3.47 -7.49 17.79
N GLU A 183 3.06 -8.75 18.00
CA GLU A 183 1.71 -9.24 17.66
C GLU A 183 0.57 -8.40 18.28
N GLY A 184 0.69 -8.02 19.55
CA GLY A 184 -0.32 -7.20 20.24
C GLY A 184 -0.49 -5.79 19.65
N GLU A 185 0.52 -5.22 19.01
CA GLU A 185 0.41 -3.93 18.32
C GLU A 185 -0.23 -4.06 16.93
N GLN A 186 -0.10 -5.23 16.30
CA GLN A 186 -0.66 -5.48 14.96
C GLN A 186 -2.19 -5.47 14.97
N GLU A 187 -2.82 -6.00 16.03
CA GLU A 187 -4.29 -6.11 16.13
C GLU A 187 -4.99 -4.75 16.09
N THR A 188 -4.33 -3.71 16.58
CA THR A 188 -4.85 -2.34 16.62
C THR A 188 -4.56 -1.55 15.34
N LEU A 189 -3.69 -2.07 14.47
CA LEU A 189 -3.22 -1.36 13.28
C LEU A 189 -4.21 -1.51 12.12
N ALA A 190 -4.94 -0.43 11.83
CA ALA A 190 -5.77 -0.31 10.65
C ALA A 190 -5.29 0.83 9.75
N PHE A 191 -4.80 0.50 8.54
CA PHE A 191 -4.46 1.49 7.53
C PHE A 191 -5.73 2.03 6.85
N ASP A 192 -5.86 3.35 6.74
CA ASP A 192 -6.99 4.03 6.14
C ASP A 192 -6.50 5.27 5.34
N PRO A 193 -6.22 5.13 4.04
CA PRO A 193 -5.68 6.22 3.22
C PRO A 193 -6.71 7.32 2.95
N THR A 194 -7.98 7.11 3.33
CA THR A 194 -9.04 8.13 3.20
C THR A 194 -9.10 9.06 4.40
N ARG A 195 -8.59 8.62 5.55
CA ARG A 195 -8.53 9.40 6.80
C ARG A 195 -7.13 9.91 7.09
N ASN A 196 -6.14 9.08 6.79
CA ASN A 196 -4.74 9.34 7.09
C ASN A 196 -4.05 9.71 5.78
N SER A 197 -4.02 11.00 5.48
CA SER A 197 -3.36 11.58 4.29
C SER A 197 -2.47 12.72 4.72
N ALA A 198 -1.38 12.93 3.98
CA ALA A 198 -0.53 14.10 4.18
C ALA A 198 -1.27 15.40 3.82
N PRO A 199 -0.88 16.54 4.41
CA PRO A 199 -1.44 17.84 4.07
C PRO A 199 -1.44 18.10 2.54
N GLY A 200 -2.60 18.47 2.01
CA GLY A 200 -2.78 18.75 0.58
C GLY A 200 -2.84 17.53 -0.33
N VAL A 201 -2.70 16.30 0.19
CA VAL A 201 -2.83 15.06 -0.58
C VAL A 201 -4.27 14.54 -0.48
N THR A 202 -4.89 14.26 -1.61
CA THR A 202 -6.22 13.64 -1.66
C THR A 202 -6.30 12.51 -2.68
N LEU A 203 -7.02 11.44 -2.36
CA LEU A 203 -7.33 10.38 -3.33
C LEU A 203 -8.26 10.89 -4.44
N SER A 204 -7.90 10.60 -5.68
CA SER A 204 -8.62 11.03 -6.88
C SER A 204 -9.00 9.84 -7.76
N PRO A 205 -10.15 9.87 -8.44
CA PRO A 205 -11.18 10.89 -8.38
C PRO A 205 -12.07 10.75 -7.13
N GLY A 206 -12.53 11.89 -6.58
CA GLY A 206 -13.20 11.96 -5.28
C GLY A 206 -14.47 11.12 -5.10
N TRP A 207 -15.15 10.71 -6.20
CA TRP A 207 -16.32 9.83 -6.15
C TRP A 207 -15.98 8.40 -5.70
N LEU A 208 -14.76 7.92 -5.97
CA LEU A 208 -14.25 6.63 -5.48
C LEU A 208 -13.93 6.67 -3.98
N THR A 209 -13.54 7.84 -3.45
CA THR A 209 -13.39 8.07 -2.01
C THR A 209 -14.74 7.99 -1.30
N ALA A 210 -15.82 8.47 -1.92
CA ALA A 210 -17.19 8.37 -1.38
C ALA A 210 -17.71 6.93 -1.33
N LEU A 211 -17.47 6.13 -2.37
CA LEU A 211 -17.78 4.69 -2.40
C LEU A 211 -17.00 3.92 -1.31
N ARG A 212 -15.72 4.25 -1.09
CA ARG A 212 -14.91 3.64 -0.01
C ARG A 212 -15.39 4.05 1.39
N ARG A 213 -15.81 5.29 1.63
CA ARG A 213 -16.37 5.70 2.94
C ARG A 213 -17.64 4.93 3.31
N GLY A 214 -18.43 4.49 2.33
CA GLY A 214 -19.58 3.62 2.54
C GLY A 214 -19.19 2.25 3.07
N ALA A 215 -18.15 1.62 2.50
CA ALA A 215 -17.63 0.32 2.94
C ALA A 215 -16.99 0.35 4.33
N TYR A 216 -16.29 1.44 4.70
CA TYR A 216 -15.62 1.60 6.00
C TYR A 216 -16.56 1.97 7.17
N ARG A 217 -17.81 2.36 6.91
CA ARG A 217 -18.80 2.63 7.97
C ARG A 217 -19.35 1.32 8.57
N GLY A 218 -19.53 0.29 7.73
CA GLY A 218 -20.07 -1.02 8.16
C GLY A 218 -19.15 -1.87 9.04
N SER A 219 -17.82 -1.65 9.02
CA SER A 219 -16.91 -2.42 9.89
C SER A 219 -16.87 -1.90 11.33
N ARG A 220 -17.40 -0.69 11.61
CA ARG A 220 -17.29 -0.03 12.92
C ARG A 220 -18.48 -0.31 13.85
N GLN A 221 -19.64 -0.67 13.32
CA GLN A 221 -20.76 -1.15 14.14
C GLN A 221 -20.45 -2.48 14.85
N GLY A 222 -19.55 -3.30 14.31
CA GLY A 222 -19.14 -4.56 14.95
C GLY A 222 -18.12 -4.46 16.07
N ARG A 223 -17.67 -3.24 16.42
CA ARG A 223 -16.61 -3.02 17.43
C ARG A 223 -17.16 -2.46 18.76
N ARG A 224 -18.49 -2.46 18.92
CA ARG A 224 -19.17 -2.02 20.14
C ARG A 224 -20.06 -3.08 20.77
N ASP A 225 -20.22 -4.23 20.10
CA ASP A 225 -21.15 -5.29 20.51
C ASP A 225 -20.41 -6.62 20.77
N ASP A 226 -19.14 -6.56 21.22
CA ASP A 226 -18.47 -7.65 21.94
C ASP A 226 -18.06 -7.11 23.32
#